data_AF-A0AAD7GHX2-F1
#
_entry.id   AF-A0AAD7GHX2-F1
#
_cell.length_a   1.000
_cell.length_b   1.000
_cell.length_c   1.000
_cell.angle_alpha   90.00
_cell.angle_beta   90.00
_cell.angle_gamma   90.00
#
_symmetry.space_group_name_H-M   'P 1'
#
loop_
_entity.id
_entity.type
_entity.pdbx_description
1 polymer ?
#
loop_
_entity_poly.entity_id
_entity_poly.type
_entity_poly.pdbx_seq_one_letter_code
_entity_poly.pdbx_strand_id
1 'polypeptide(L)' 'MDDKPSEPQCVPELWFEDRNLIIRAGTSQLRVYCGILAAQSLVFQDMLSFV' A
#
# COMPACT_ATOMS: atom_id res chain seq x y z
N MET A 1 14.84 -18.61 -32.58
CA MET A 1 13.69 -18.42 -31.68
C MET A 1 14.18 -17.45 -30.62
N ASP A 2 14.00 -16.16 -30.88
CA ASP A 2 14.38 -15.10 -29.95
C ASP A 2 13.22 -14.88 -29.00
N ASP A 3 13.23 -15.61 -27.88
CA ASP A 3 12.37 -15.33 -26.73
C ASP A 3 12.95 -14.10 -26.02
N LYS A 4 12.59 -12.91 -26.48
CA LYS A 4 12.92 -11.68 -25.77
C LYS A 4 12.03 -11.63 -24.52
N PRO A 5 12.60 -11.57 -23.30
CA PRO A 5 11.78 -11.42 -22.11
C PRO A 5 10.95 -10.15 -22.25
N SER A 6 9.63 -10.30 -22.12
CA SER A 6 8.71 -9.19 -22.08
C SER A 6 9.10 -8.26 -20.92
N GLU A 7 9.06 -6.94 -21.16
CA GLU A 7 9.37 -5.98 -20.10
C GLU A 7 8.45 -6.20 -18.89
N PRO A 8 8.95 -6.05 -17.65
CA PRO A 8 8.15 -6.25 -16.46
C PRO A 8 6.99 -5.24 -16.43
N GLN A 9 5.76 -5.76 -16.38
CA GLN A 9 4.56 -4.95 -16.30
C GLN A 9 4.19 -4.66 -14.85
N CYS A 10 3.99 -3.39 -14.52
CA CYS A 10 3.41 -2.98 -13.25
C CYS A 10 1.94 -3.43 -13.18
N VAL A 11 1.56 -4.08 -12.08
CA VAL A 11 0.16 -4.44 -11.77
C VAL A 11 -0.40 -3.34 -10.86
N PRO A 12 -1.21 -2.39 -11.37
CA PRO A 12 -1.61 -1.21 -10.61
C PRO A 12 -2.36 -1.54 -9.31
N GLU A 13 -3.09 -2.65 -9.29
CA GLU A 13 -3.86 -3.14 -8.14
C GLU A 13 -2.97 -3.62 -6.99
N LEU A 14 -1.70 -3.93 -7.26
CA LEU A 14 -0.72 -4.41 -6.27
C LEU A 14 0.40 -3.40 -6.02
N TRP A 15 0.44 -2.31 -6.79
CA TRP A 15 1.47 -1.28 -6.71
C TRP A 15 1.02 -0.13 -5.81
N PHE A 16 0.87 -0.45 -4.53
CA PHE A 16 0.50 0.51 -3.50
C PHE A 16 1.57 1.59 -3.30
N GLU A 17 1.17 2.77 -2.86
CA GLU A 17 2.14 3.76 -2.38
C GLU A 17 2.95 3.21 -1.20
N ASP A 18 4.26 3.38 -1.29
CA ASP A 18 5.23 2.81 -0.35
C ASP A 18 5.35 3.63 0.94
N ARG A 19 4.21 3.89 1.58
CA ARG A 19 4.10 4.65 2.82
C ARG A 19 3.76 3.73 3.98
N ASN A 20 4.30 4.06 5.15
CA ASN A 20 4.07 3.34 6.39
C ASN A 20 3.36 4.25 7.40
N LEU A 21 2.39 3.69 8.12
CA LEU A 21 1.70 4.31 9.24
C LEU A 21 2.05 3.55 10.53
N ILE A 22 2.31 4.27 11.62
CA ILE A 22 2.45 3.66 12.94
C ILE A 22 1.14 3.86 13.70
N ILE A 23 0.46 2.76 14.00
CA ILE A 23 -0.76 2.77 14.82
C ILE A 23 -0.38 2.37 16.23
N ARG A 24 -0.74 3.20 17.22
CA ARG A 24 -0.58 2.88 18.63
C ARG A 24 -1.91 2.45 19.22
N ALA A 25 -1.96 1.23 19.77
CA ALA A 25 -3.10 0.69 20.50
C ALA A 25 -2.67 0.40 21.95
N GLY A 26 -2.97 1.34 22.86
CA GLY A 26 -2.52 1.26 24.25
C GLY A 26 -0.99 1.30 24.37
N THR A 27 -0.40 0.20 24.83
CA THR A 27 1.06 0.00 24.93
C THR A 27 1.69 -0.65 23.69
N SER A 28 0.87 -1.09 22.73
CA SER A 28 1.34 -1.73 21.50
C SER A 28 1.48 -0.73 20.38
N GLN A 29 2.48 -0.95 19.51
CA GLN A 29 2.67 -0.20 18.27
C GLN A 29 2.74 -1.17 17.09
N LEU A 30 2.03 -0.83 16.02
CA LEU A 30 2.00 -1.61 14.79
C LEU A 30 2.46 -0.72 13.64
N ARG A 31 3.42 -1.19 12.85
CA ARG A 31 3.81 -0.57 11.59
C ARG A 31 3.04 -1.26 10.46
N VAL A 32 2.29 -0.48 9.71
CA VAL A 32 1.37 -0.98 8.67
C VAL A 32 1.56 -0.19 7.38
N TYR A 33 1.36 -0.85 6.24
CA TYR A 33 1.46 -0.21 4.93
C TYR A 33 0.18 0.59 4.63
N CYS A 34 0.35 1.87 4.30
CA CYS A 34 -0.75 2.80 4.06
C CYS A 34 -1.63 2.35 2.90
N GLY A 35 -1.04 1.93 1.77
CA GLY A 35 -1.84 1.56 0.61
C GLY A 35 -2.69 0.30 0.82
N ILE A 36 -2.24 -0.67 1.63
CA ILE A 36 -3.07 -1.82 2.00
C ILE A 36 -4.26 -1.38 2.86
N LEU A 37 -4.03 -0.49 3.84
CA LEU A 37 -5.11 0.03 4.69
C LEU A 37 -6.13 0.84 3.89
N ALA A 38 -5.67 1.72 2.99
CA ALA A 38 -6.55 2.51 2.13
C ALA A 38 -7.35 1.62 1.18
N ALA A 39 -6.76 0.55 0.64
CA ALA A 39 -7.46 -0.39 -0.26
C ALA A 39 -8.55 -1.20 0.44
N GLN A 40 -8.43 -1.43 1.75
CA GLN A 40 -9.35 -2.28 2.52
C GLN A 40 -10.34 -1.50 3.40
N SER A 41 -10.22 -0.17 3.50
CA SER A 41 -11.05 0.65 4.38
C SER A 41 -11.26 2.06 3.84
N LEU A 42 -12.52 2.42 3.58
CA LEU A 42 -12.91 3.77 3.16
C LEU A 42 -12.49 4.84 4.18
N VAL A 43 -12.56 4.51 5.48
CA VAL A 43 -12.15 5.46 6.54
C VAL A 43 -10.64 5.75 6.43
N PHE A 44 -9.82 4.73 6.21
CA PHE A 44 -8.37 4.95 6.05
C PHE A 44 -8.02 5.57 4.70
N GLN A 45 -8.75 5.22 3.64
CA GLN A 45 -8.62 5.88 2.35
C GLN A 45 -8.83 7.39 2.48
N ASP A 46 -9.91 7.80 3.12
CA ASP A 46 -10.22 9.22 3.35
C ASP A 46 -9.20 9.89 4.29
N MET A 47 -8.84 9.25 5.41
CA MET A 47 -7.86 9.80 6.35
C MET A 47 -6.48 10.01 5.72
N LEU A 48 -6.05 9.10 4.84
CA LEU A 48 -4.74 9.15 4.19
C LEU A 48 -4.72 10.04 2.94
N SER A 49 -5.88 10.50 2.47
CA SER A 49 -5.98 11.35 1.25
C SER A 49 -5.37 12.75 1.40
N PHE A 50 -5.14 13.20 2.65
CA PHE A 50 -4.64 14.54 2.97
C PHE A 50 -3.12 14.59 3.25
N VAL A 51 -2.45 13.45 3.18
CA VAL A 51 -1.05 13.28 3.57
C VAL A 51 -0.13 13.34 2.36
#